data_AF-A0A3D8SCN4-F1
#
_entry.id   AF-A0A3D8SCN4-F1
#
_cell.length_a   1.000
_cell.length_b   1.000
_cell.length_c   1.000
_cell.angle_alpha   90.00
_cell.angle_beta   90.00
_cell.angle_gamma   90.00
#
_symmetry.space_group_name_H-M   'P 1'
#
loop_
_entity.id
_entity.type
_entity.pdbx_description
1 polymer ?
#
loop_
_entity_poly.entity_id
_entity_poly.type
_entity_poly.pdbx_seq_one_letter_code
_entity_poly.pdbx_strand_id
1 'polypeptide(L)'
;MACRLTRDFQLNDYAIYDRQPGMGGTWWANTYPGCAVDIPGFCYSYSFAPNPDFTQMFPPQAEILSYLSTVARKYRVDEHFTGNTEWIGAEWREKSGSWVVTLRDLGTMTVFRQECRVLISAVGGLVDPAIPRIPGLEGFKGEVVHTAGWREGIELKGRRVAVIGNGASAAQLVPAIVDEAASVTQFMRSPHHIVSANNHQVPPAYRAVLRHFPMLLYLIRLILFLYMEITWFRFQNNRLGKIGRASVEKRSQQYVQHSAPESYWDLLIPKYEFGCRRRIFDRGYLSALHSPKVHLTTDRISSITPTSILTTSGTNIPIDVILLATGFNLTHYDTPITGRHGLTRKQAWEEVGHKATYKSIAMHDFPNFFYILGPNSGRVYTSTIMIIESQVEMVLNAIKPILLGQAASVEVRADREAEYDVKLHKAIGETVHSSECGSYFIDKGTEKNWFVYPWNSVQLWFSTYFGNKGDWVYRDGHGRFDIRSSICFEDKVVESV
;
A
#
# COMPACT_ATOMS: atom_id res chain seq x y z
N MET A 1 4.17 -5.30 -13.46
CA MET A 1 3.39 -5.94 -14.55
C MET A 1 3.90 -5.51 -15.92
N ALA A 2 3.67 -4.27 -16.35
CA ALA A 2 4.04 -3.77 -17.68
C ALA A 2 5.51 -4.03 -18.08
N CYS A 3 6.47 -3.80 -17.18
CA CYS A 3 7.89 -4.10 -17.45
C CYS A 3 8.12 -5.57 -17.84
N ARG A 4 7.39 -6.51 -17.24
CA ARG A 4 7.48 -7.95 -17.54
C ARG A 4 6.76 -8.31 -18.83
N LEU A 5 5.60 -7.70 -19.11
CA LEU A 5 4.90 -7.89 -20.40
C LEU A 5 5.80 -7.47 -21.57
N THR A 6 6.47 -6.34 -21.45
CA THR A 6 7.41 -5.84 -22.46
C THR A 6 8.66 -6.72 -22.55
N ARG A 7 9.30 -7.02 -21.41
CA ARG A 7 10.59 -7.73 -21.37
C ARG A 7 10.49 -9.22 -21.69
N ASP A 8 9.50 -9.91 -21.15
CA ASP A 8 9.42 -11.39 -21.20
C ASP A 8 8.51 -11.89 -22.32
N PHE A 9 7.49 -11.12 -22.68
CA PHE A 9 6.49 -11.51 -23.69
C PHE A 9 6.56 -10.67 -24.97
N GLN A 10 7.40 -9.63 -25.01
CA GLN A 10 7.48 -8.65 -26.11
C GLN A 10 6.09 -8.08 -26.48
N LEU A 11 5.20 -8.01 -25.49
CA LEU A 11 3.83 -7.57 -25.65
C LEU A 11 3.76 -6.06 -25.42
N ASN A 12 3.37 -5.32 -26.46
CA ASN A 12 3.14 -3.88 -26.42
C ASN A 12 1.65 -3.52 -26.52
N ASP A 13 0.75 -4.49 -26.68
CA ASP A 13 -0.69 -4.26 -26.71
C ASP A 13 -1.26 -4.23 -25.29
N TYR A 14 -1.01 -3.12 -24.59
CA TYR A 14 -1.59 -2.83 -23.28
C TYR A 14 -1.70 -1.32 -23.07
N ALA A 15 -2.61 -0.93 -22.18
CA ALA A 15 -2.80 0.45 -21.75
C ALA A 15 -2.83 0.51 -20.22
N ILE A 16 -2.30 1.59 -19.66
CA ILE A 16 -2.30 1.89 -18.23
C ILE A 16 -3.02 3.22 -18.03
N TYR A 17 -4.03 3.22 -17.17
CA TYR A 17 -4.78 4.43 -16.81
C TYR A 17 -4.57 4.75 -15.33
N ASP A 18 -4.37 6.03 -15.00
CA ASP A 18 -4.29 6.52 -13.63
C ASP A 18 -4.99 7.87 -13.50
N ARG A 19 -5.57 8.15 -12.34
CA ARG A 19 -6.16 9.46 -12.03
C ARG A 19 -5.10 10.55 -12.00
N GLN A 20 -3.88 10.21 -11.61
CA GLN A 20 -2.77 11.14 -11.57
C GLN A 20 -2.25 11.44 -12.98
N PRO A 21 -1.79 12.68 -13.24
CA PRO A 21 -1.24 13.05 -14.54
C PRO A 21 0.09 12.33 -14.86
N GLY A 22 0.78 11.78 -13.87
CA GLY A 22 2.06 11.10 -14.05
C GLY A 22 2.19 9.80 -13.26
N MET A 23 3.19 9.01 -13.64
CA MET A 23 3.46 7.71 -13.05
C MET A 23 4.10 7.81 -11.67
N GLY A 24 3.77 6.88 -10.78
CA GLY A 24 4.41 6.75 -9.46
C GLY A 24 3.44 6.38 -8.33
N GLY A 25 2.13 6.50 -8.57
CA GLY A 25 1.09 6.15 -7.62
C GLY A 25 1.23 6.95 -6.32
N THR A 26 1.39 6.25 -5.19
CA THR A 26 1.63 6.88 -3.87
C THR A 26 2.76 7.91 -3.91
N TRP A 27 3.83 7.63 -4.64
CA TRP A 27 4.99 8.51 -4.72
C TRP A 27 4.82 9.67 -5.70
N TRP A 28 3.81 9.63 -6.56
CA TRP A 28 3.39 10.82 -7.31
C TRP A 28 2.50 11.71 -6.44
N ALA A 29 1.50 11.12 -5.78
CA ALA A 29 0.46 11.86 -5.06
C ALA A 29 0.92 12.50 -3.73
N ASN A 30 1.81 11.85 -2.98
CA ASN A 30 2.17 12.29 -1.63
C ASN A 30 3.47 13.10 -1.64
N THR A 31 3.38 14.42 -1.78
CA THR A 31 4.54 15.33 -1.88
C THR A 31 4.74 16.22 -0.65
N TYR A 32 4.07 15.90 0.47
CA TYR A 32 4.20 16.69 1.69
C TYR A 32 5.62 16.66 2.27
N PRO A 33 6.07 17.74 2.96
CA PRO A 33 7.40 17.81 3.55
C PRO A 33 7.70 16.64 4.50
N GLY A 34 8.88 16.05 4.35
CA GLY A 34 9.31 14.89 5.14
C GLY A 34 8.81 13.54 4.64
N CYS A 35 7.99 13.49 3.57
CA CYS A 35 7.50 12.22 3.02
C CYS A 35 8.66 11.31 2.58
N ALA A 36 8.73 10.12 3.16
CA ALA A 36 9.80 9.16 2.90
C ALA A 36 9.34 7.73 3.16
N VAL A 37 10.04 6.76 2.57
CA VAL A 37 9.77 5.34 2.77
C VAL A 37 10.17 4.89 4.18
N ASP A 38 9.48 3.88 4.73
CA ASP A 38 9.75 3.30 6.04
C ASP A 38 10.41 1.90 6.00
N ILE A 39 10.78 1.48 4.79
CA ILE A 39 11.55 0.28 4.46
C ILE A 39 12.88 0.72 3.85
N PRO A 40 14.01 0.04 4.15
CA PRO A 40 15.28 0.39 3.54
C PRO A 40 15.17 0.43 2.00
N GLY A 41 15.64 1.51 1.38
CA GLY A 41 15.54 1.77 -0.06
C GLY A 41 16.07 0.62 -0.91
N PHE A 42 17.14 -0.03 -0.43
CA PHE A 42 17.69 -1.23 -1.07
C PHE A 42 16.65 -2.35 -1.20
N CYS A 43 15.72 -2.53 -0.27
CA CYS A 43 14.61 -3.50 -0.35
C CYS A 43 13.32 -2.90 -0.92
N TYR A 44 13.25 -1.57 -1.04
CA TYR A 44 12.15 -0.83 -1.65
C TYR A 44 12.48 -0.40 -3.09
N SER A 45 13.21 -1.25 -3.80
CA SER A 45 13.39 -1.20 -5.24
C SER A 45 13.06 -2.57 -5.84
N TYR A 46 12.73 -2.61 -7.13
CA TYR A 46 12.43 -3.83 -7.85
C TYR A 46 13.66 -4.75 -7.85
N SER A 47 13.45 -6.05 -7.70
CA SER A 47 14.53 -7.04 -7.68
C SER A 47 15.24 -7.17 -9.03
N PHE A 48 14.52 -6.92 -10.12
CA PHE A 48 15.07 -6.90 -11.49
C PHE A 48 15.71 -5.56 -11.89
N ALA A 49 15.55 -4.51 -11.07
CA ALA A 49 16.12 -3.19 -11.31
C ALA A 49 16.55 -2.55 -9.97
N PRO A 50 17.53 -3.15 -9.26
CA PRO A 50 17.97 -2.63 -7.98
C PRO A 50 18.65 -1.27 -8.15
N ASN A 51 18.49 -0.38 -7.14
CA ASN A 51 19.01 0.98 -7.22
C ASN A 51 20.19 1.20 -6.25
N PRO A 52 21.42 1.44 -6.75
CA PRO A 52 22.58 1.76 -5.92
C PRO A 52 22.67 3.25 -5.53
N ASP A 53 21.80 4.11 -6.07
CA ASP A 53 21.98 5.57 -6.05
C ASP A 53 21.28 6.29 -4.90
N PHE A 54 20.43 5.60 -4.15
CA PHE A 54 19.71 6.17 -3.02
C PHE A 54 20.64 6.85 -2.03
N THR A 55 20.38 8.12 -1.72
CA THR A 55 21.27 8.94 -0.88
C THR A 55 21.16 8.58 0.59
N GLN A 56 20.06 7.94 0.99
CA GLN A 56 19.73 7.62 2.38
C GLN A 56 19.23 6.18 2.48
N MET A 57 19.41 5.56 3.66
CA MET A 57 18.91 4.21 3.92
C MET A 57 17.40 4.13 3.70
N PHE A 58 16.67 5.19 4.04
CA PHE A 58 15.24 5.34 3.78
C PHE A 58 14.99 6.56 2.89
N PRO A 59 14.98 6.39 1.56
CA PRO A 59 14.93 7.50 0.62
C PRO A 59 13.70 8.40 0.79
N PRO A 60 13.85 9.72 0.56
CA PRO A 60 12.72 10.63 0.47
C PRO A 60 11.85 10.31 -0.76
N GLN A 61 10.60 10.77 -0.75
CA GLN A 61 9.64 10.53 -1.82
C GLN A 61 10.18 10.89 -3.21
N ALA A 62 10.85 12.03 -3.36
CA ALA A 62 11.39 12.48 -4.65
C ALA A 62 12.39 11.48 -5.27
N GLU A 63 13.22 10.83 -4.44
CA GLU A 63 14.15 9.80 -4.92
C GLU A 63 13.43 8.53 -5.35
N ILE A 64 12.38 8.12 -4.63
CA ILE A 64 11.56 6.97 -5.02
C ILE A 64 10.83 7.25 -6.34
N LEU A 65 10.24 8.44 -6.48
CA LEU A 65 9.55 8.84 -7.71
C LEU A 65 10.52 8.89 -8.91
N SER A 66 11.71 9.46 -8.72
CA SER A 66 12.77 9.50 -9.74
C SER A 66 13.22 8.09 -10.15
N TYR A 67 13.40 7.20 -9.17
CA TYR A 67 13.69 5.80 -9.41
C TYR A 67 12.60 5.10 -10.23
N LEU A 68 11.33 5.22 -9.84
CA LEU A 68 10.21 4.61 -10.56
C LEU A 68 10.10 5.15 -12.00
N SER A 69 10.28 6.46 -12.18
CA SER A 69 10.27 7.11 -13.49
C SER A 69 11.43 6.65 -14.39
N THR A 70 12.59 6.37 -13.78
CA THR A 70 13.75 5.83 -14.51
C THR A 70 13.51 4.38 -14.95
N VAL A 71 12.92 3.55 -14.08
CA VAL A 71 12.55 2.18 -14.45
C VAL A 71 11.46 2.17 -15.52
N ALA A 72 10.43 3.01 -15.39
CA ALA A 72 9.36 3.10 -16.39
C ALA A 72 9.92 3.39 -17.79
N ARG A 73 10.75 4.44 -17.92
CA ARG A 73 11.42 4.80 -19.17
C ARG A 73 12.34 3.71 -19.70
N LYS A 74 13.14 3.06 -18.83
CA LYS A 74 14.04 1.96 -19.22
C LYS A 74 13.28 0.81 -19.88
N TYR A 75 12.06 0.53 -19.42
CA TYR A 75 11.21 -0.53 -19.96
C TYR A 75 10.08 0.00 -20.86
N ARG A 76 10.15 1.28 -21.29
CA ARG A 76 9.18 1.95 -22.18
C ARG A 76 7.73 1.85 -21.72
N VAL A 77 7.51 1.78 -20.40
CA VAL A 77 6.16 1.66 -19.82
C VAL A 77 5.38 2.97 -19.95
N ASP A 78 6.10 4.09 -19.93
CA ASP A 78 5.56 5.44 -20.09
C ASP A 78 4.85 5.66 -21.42
N GLU A 79 5.23 4.93 -22.48
CA GLU A 79 4.57 4.98 -23.80
C GLU A 79 3.13 4.43 -23.77
N HIS A 80 2.79 3.64 -22.76
CA HIS A 80 1.47 3.00 -22.59
C HIS A 80 0.63 3.66 -21.49
N PHE A 81 1.11 4.77 -20.90
CA PHE A 81 0.47 5.43 -19.77
C PHE A 81 -0.42 6.58 -20.22
N THR A 82 -1.65 6.60 -19.71
CA THR A 82 -2.60 7.71 -19.85
C THR A 82 -3.01 8.18 -18.46
N GLY A 83 -2.52 9.35 -18.06
CA GLY A 83 -2.89 9.99 -16.81
C GLY A 83 -4.24 10.70 -16.88
N ASN A 84 -4.63 11.36 -15.78
CA ASN A 84 -5.89 12.11 -15.67
C ASN A 84 -7.12 11.28 -16.09
N THR A 85 -7.10 9.96 -15.88
CA THR A 85 -8.16 9.05 -16.31
C THR A 85 -8.61 8.19 -15.15
N GLU A 86 -9.88 8.30 -14.79
CA GLU A 86 -10.48 7.55 -13.70
C GLU A 86 -11.19 6.29 -14.20
N TRP A 87 -10.94 5.17 -13.53
CA TRP A 87 -11.70 3.94 -13.75
C TRP A 87 -13.02 3.97 -12.96
N ILE A 88 -14.15 3.94 -13.68
CA ILE A 88 -15.49 4.06 -13.09
C ILE A 88 -16.32 2.77 -13.15
N GLY A 89 -15.87 1.75 -13.88
CA GLY A 89 -16.46 0.42 -13.81
C GLY A 89 -15.96 -0.54 -14.90
N ALA A 90 -16.30 -1.83 -14.80
CA ALA A 90 -15.99 -2.81 -15.84
C ALA A 90 -17.02 -3.94 -15.88
N GLU A 91 -17.26 -4.51 -17.06
CA GLU A 91 -18.19 -5.62 -17.26
C GLU A 91 -17.59 -6.69 -18.17
N TRP A 92 -17.71 -7.95 -17.76
CA TRP A 92 -17.29 -9.11 -18.55
C TRP A 92 -18.26 -9.41 -19.69
N ARG A 93 -17.70 -9.72 -20.86
CA ARG A 93 -18.44 -10.10 -22.07
C ARG A 93 -18.08 -11.54 -22.46
N GLU A 94 -19.00 -12.46 -22.21
CA GLU A 94 -18.76 -13.88 -22.51
C GLU A 94 -18.53 -14.17 -23.98
N LYS A 95 -19.28 -13.50 -24.87
CA LYS A 95 -19.19 -13.75 -26.31
C LYS A 95 -17.81 -13.42 -26.88
N SER A 96 -17.16 -12.38 -26.35
CA SER A 96 -15.85 -11.90 -26.82
C SER A 96 -14.70 -12.37 -25.93
N GLY A 97 -14.97 -12.92 -24.74
CA GLY A 97 -13.92 -13.28 -23.78
C GLY A 97 -13.13 -12.07 -23.29
N SER A 98 -13.81 -10.93 -23.10
CA SER A 98 -13.16 -9.64 -22.82
C SER A 98 -13.90 -8.83 -21.75
N TRP A 99 -13.20 -7.84 -21.20
CA TRP A 99 -13.74 -6.82 -20.32
C TRP A 99 -14.02 -5.55 -21.10
N VAL A 100 -15.21 -4.97 -20.91
CA VAL A 100 -15.53 -3.60 -21.32
C VAL A 100 -15.34 -2.70 -20.10
N VAL A 101 -14.25 -1.95 -20.11
CA VAL A 101 -13.86 -1.02 -19.05
C VAL A 101 -14.44 0.35 -19.35
N THR A 102 -15.12 0.95 -18.38
CA THR A 102 -15.63 2.32 -18.48
C THR A 102 -14.68 3.27 -17.75
N LEU A 103 -14.21 4.29 -18.46
CA LEU A 103 -13.22 5.26 -18.03
C LEU A 103 -13.79 6.67 -18.14
N ARG A 104 -13.27 7.58 -17.32
CA ARG A 104 -13.60 9.01 -17.35
C ARG A 104 -12.32 9.84 -17.46
N ASP A 105 -12.24 10.68 -18.47
CA ASP A 105 -11.21 11.70 -18.57
C ASP A 105 -11.51 12.81 -17.56
N LEU A 106 -10.56 13.11 -16.65
CA LEU A 106 -10.75 14.07 -15.56
C LEU A 106 -10.59 15.53 -15.99
N GLY A 107 -10.03 15.79 -17.18
CA GLY A 107 -9.92 17.15 -17.72
C GLY A 107 -11.18 17.58 -18.47
N THR A 108 -11.73 16.68 -19.28
CA THR A 108 -12.91 16.91 -20.13
C THR A 108 -14.21 16.40 -19.52
N MET A 109 -14.12 15.57 -18.47
CA MET A 109 -15.24 14.85 -17.84
C MET A 109 -15.98 13.89 -18.79
N THR A 110 -15.38 13.58 -19.94
CA THR A 110 -15.97 12.66 -20.93
C THR A 110 -15.83 11.21 -20.46
N VAL A 111 -16.88 10.42 -20.68
CA VAL A 111 -16.89 8.98 -20.38
C VAL A 111 -16.70 8.21 -21.67
N PHE A 112 -15.76 7.28 -21.67
CA PHE A 112 -15.47 6.40 -22.81
C PHE A 112 -15.28 4.96 -22.35
N ARG A 113 -15.23 4.04 -23.31
CA ARG A 113 -15.08 2.61 -23.05
C ARG A 113 -13.83 2.07 -23.74
N GLN A 114 -13.13 1.19 -23.06
CA GLN A 114 -11.98 0.44 -23.57
C GLN A 114 -12.26 -1.05 -23.41
N GLU A 115 -11.97 -1.83 -24.44
CA GLU A 115 -12.07 -3.29 -24.38
C GLU A 115 -10.68 -3.91 -24.18
N CYS A 116 -10.59 -4.94 -23.33
CA CYS A 116 -9.36 -5.69 -23.11
C CYS A 116 -9.63 -7.17 -22.79
N ARG A 117 -8.72 -8.08 -23.14
CA ARG A 117 -8.85 -9.51 -22.80
C ARG A 117 -8.59 -9.77 -21.32
N VAL A 118 -7.62 -9.06 -20.74
CA VAL A 118 -7.19 -9.18 -19.35
C VAL A 118 -7.28 -7.82 -18.68
N LEU A 119 -7.96 -7.75 -17.53
CA LEU A 119 -8.09 -6.55 -16.73
C LEU A 119 -7.31 -6.72 -15.43
N ILE A 120 -6.38 -5.79 -15.17
CA ILE A 120 -5.56 -5.82 -13.96
C ILE A 120 -5.84 -4.56 -13.15
N SER A 121 -6.40 -4.72 -11.95
CA SER A 121 -6.55 -3.65 -10.99
C SER A 121 -5.26 -3.50 -10.18
N ALA A 122 -4.51 -2.43 -10.45
CA ALA A 122 -3.32 -2.04 -9.69
C ALA A 122 -3.50 -0.68 -9.00
N VAL A 123 -4.74 -0.34 -8.63
CA VAL A 123 -5.12 0.98 -8.08
C VAL A 123 -4.48 1.29 -6.73
N GLY A 124 -4.07 0.27 -5.97
CA GLY A 124 -3.51 0.42 -4.64
C GLY A 124 -4.56 0.68 -3.56
N GLY A 125 -4.15 0.61 -2.28
CA GLY A 125 -5.09 0.61 -1.15
C GLY A 125 -5.11 1.85 -0.25
N LEU A 126 -4.23 2.83 -0.50
CA LEU A 126 -4.10 4.06 0.29
C LEU A 126 -4.05 5.24 -0.68
N VAL A 127 -5.19 5.52 -1.29
CA VAL A 127 -5.29 6.44 -2.44
C VAL A 127 -6.22 7.61 -2.13
N ASP A 128 -7.44 7.34 -1.69
CA ASP A 128 -8.45 8.37 -1.45
C ASP A 128 -8.25 9.02 -0.06
N PRO A 129 -8.02 10.33 0.04
CA PRO A 129 -7.86 11.03 1.33
C PRO A 129 -9.07 10.88 2.25
N ALA A 130 -8.84 10.60 3.54
CA ALA A 130 -9.91 10.58 4.54
C ALA A 130 -10.11 11.97 5.14
N ILE A 131 -11.02 12.76 4.56
CA ILE A 131 -11.37 14.08 5.10
C ILE A 131 -12.32 13.92 6.31
N PRO A 132 -11.96 14.42 7.51
CA PRO A 132 -12.79 14.27 8.69
C PRO A 132 -14.03 15.17 8.60
N ARG A 133 -15.17 14.66 9.06
CA ARG A 133 -16.40 15.46 9.23
C ARG A 133 -16.27 16.29 10.51
N ILE A 134 -15.84 17.55 10.38
CA ILE A 134 -15.71 18.49 11.50
C ILE A 134 -16.64 19.68 11.25
N PRO A 135 -17.56 20.01 12.18
CA PRO A 135 -18.44 21.16 12.03
C PRO A 135 -17.66 22.45 11.76
N GLY A 136 -18.02 23.17 10.70
CA GLY A 136 -17.41 24.46 10.34
C GLY A 136 -16.10 24.39 9.54
N LEU A 137 -15.57 23.19 9.23
CA LEU A 137 -14.34 23.03 8.44
C LEU A 137 -14.42 23.72 7.07
N GLU A 138 -15.56 23.61 6.38
CA GLU A 138 -15.82 24.23 5.07
C GLU A 138 -15.86 25.77 5.12
N GLY A 139 -16.12 26.34 6.31
CA GLY A 139 -16.18 27.78 6.53
C GLY A 139 -14.87 28.41 7.03
N PHE A 140 -13.81 27.62 7.17
CA PHE A 140 -12.49 28.12 7.57
C PHE A 140 -11.92 29.05 6.49
N LYS A 141 -11.47 30.25 6.87
CA LYS A 141 -10.94 31.25 5.91
C LYS A 141 -9.48 31.03 5.55
N GLY A 142 -8.76 30.23 6.35
CA GLY A 142 -7.39 29.85 6.06
C GLY A 142 -7.30 28.64 5.14
N GLU A 143 -6.09 28.11 5.01
CA GLU A 143 -5.84 26.98 4.11
C GLU A 143 -6.17 25.64 4.78
N VAL A 144 -6.88 24.76 4.07
CA VAL A 144 -7.10 23.36 4.48
C VAL A 144 -6.46 22.44 3.46
N VAL A 145 -5.47 21.67 3.87
CA VAL A 145 -4.69 20.80 2.98
C VAL A 145 -4.59 19.41 3.57
N HIS A 146 -4.98 18.40 2.81
CA HIS A 146 -4.68 17.01 3.17
C HIS A 146 -3.29 16.61 2.68
N THR A 147 -2.53 15.88 3.49
CA THR A 147 -1.15 15.45 3.18
C THR A 147 -1.03 14.72 1.83
N ALA A 148 -2.01 13.88 1.49
CA ALA A 148 -2.07 13.17 0.20
C ALA A 148 -2.52 14.02 -1.01
N GLY A 149 -2.83 15.30 -0.81
CA GLY A 149 -3.14 16.28 -1.85
C GLY A 149 -2.30 17.54 -1.68
N TRP A 150 -1.04 17.37 -1.26
CA TRP A 150 -0.13 18.47 -1.02
C TRP A 150 0.14 19.22 -2.32
N ARG A 151 0.09 20.55 -2.27
CA ARG A 151 0.37 21.44 -3.39
C ARG A 151 1.57 22.30 -3.08
N GLU A 152 2.35 22.64 -4.10
CA GLU A 152 3.44 23.60 -3.97
C GLU A 152 2.89 24.98 -3.57
N GLY A 153 3.71 25.77 -2.88
CA GLY A 153 3.37 27.16 -2.52
C GLY A 153 2.53 27.34 -1.26
N ILE A 154 2.32 26.29 -0.44
CA ILE A 154 1.70 26.47 0.88
C ILE A 154 2.67 27.24 1.79
N GLU A 155 2.33 28.48 2.12
CA GLU A 155 3.14 29.32 3.00
C GLU A 155 2.91 28.94 4.47
N LEU A 156 3.92 28.32 5.10
CA LEU A 156 3.88 28.01 6.53
C LEU A 156 4.65 29.02 7.38
N LYS A 157 5.54 29.80 6.75
CA LYS A 157 6.41 30.76 7.45
C LYS A 157 5.60 31.74 8.29
N GLY A 158 5.80 31.71 9.60
CA GLY A 158 5.11 32.61 10.53
C GLY A 158 3.61 32.34 10.71
N ARG A 159 3.07 31.25 10.15
CA ARG A 159 1.67 30.85 10.32
C ARG A 159 1.46 29.97 11.56
N ARG A 160 0.28 30.04 12.15
CA ARG A 160 -0.19 29.11 13.20
C ARG A 160 -0.84 27.91 12.51
N VAL A 161 -0.23 26.73 12.67
CA VAL A 161 -0.60 25.53 11.92
C VAL A 161 -1.27 24.52 12.84
N ALA A 162 -2.44 24.01 12.44
CA ALA A 162 -3.05 22.85 13.07
C ALA A 162 -2.72 21.60 12.27
N VAL A 163 -2.22 20.54 12.92
CA VAL A 163 -2.04 19.22 12.31
C VAL A 163 -3.05 18.26 12.91
N ILE A 164 -3.99 17.77 12.11
CA ILE A 164 -5.03 16.83 12.57
C ILE A 164 -4.60 15.41 12.20
N GLY A 165 -4.31 14.59 13.21
CA GLY A 165 -3.84 13.22 13.06
C GLY A 165 -2.44 12.98 13.61
N ASN A 166 -2.12 11.72 13.88
CA ASN A 166 -0.86 11.31 14.50
C ASN A 166 -0.29 9.99 13.94
N GLY A 167 -0.69 9.65 12.71
CA GLY A 167 -0.13 8.52 11.96
C GLY A 167 1.22 8.83 11.32
N ALA A 168 1.65 7.99 10.38
CA ALA A 168 2.95 8.12 9.69
C ALA A 168 3.11 9.48 9.00
N SER A 169 2.08 9.98 8.32
CA SER A 169 2.14 11.27 7.64
C SER A 169 2.40 12.43 8.62
N ALA A 170 1.74 12.43 9.79
CA ALA A 170 1.94 13.48 10.79
C ALA A 170 3.34 13.41 11.41
N ALA A 171 3.82 12.21 11.73
CA ALA A 171 5.15 12.00 12.31
C ALA A 171 6.29 12.43 11.37
N GLN A 172 6.07 12.37 10.05
CA GLN A 172 7.01 12.88 9.05
C GLN A 172 6.85 14.39 8.82
N LEU A 173 5.61 14.88 8.80
CA LEU A 173 5.28 16.28 8.49
C LEU A 173 5.68 17.24 9.60
N VAL A 174 5.31 16.96 10.85
CA VAL A 174 5.53 17.87 11.99
C VAL A 174 7.00 18.30 12.14
N PRO A 175 8.00 17.38 12.17
CA PRO A 175 9.39 17.80 12.26
C PRO A 175 9.87 18.54 11.00
N ALA A 176 9.24 18.35 9.84
CA ALA A 176 9.61 19.03 8.61
C ALA A 176 9.11 20.48 8.54
N ILE A 177 8.10 20.86 9.33
CA ILE A 177 7.47 22.19 9.26
C ILE A 177 7.66 23.07 10.51
N VAL A 178 8.12 22.47 11.63
CA VAL A 178 8.18 23.14 12.94
C VAL A 178 9.06 24.40 12.95
N ASP A 179 10.16 24.38 12.20
CA ASP A 179 11.10 25.50 12.16
C ASP A 179 10.55 26.70 11.37
N GLU A 180 9.73 26.43 10.35
CA GLU A 180 9.10 27.45 9.50
C GLU A 180 7.86 28.08 10.14
N ALA A 181 7.02 27.27 10.78
CA ALA A 181 5.79 27.72 11.41
C ALA A 181 6.04 28.67 12.61
N ALA A 182 5.06 29.55 12.89
CA ALA A 182 5.04 30.30 14.15
C ALA A 182 4.68 29.40 15.32
N SER A 183 3.69 28.52 15.12
CA SER A 183 3.31 27.47 16.06
C SER A 183 2.69 26.28 15.31
N VAL A 184 2.79 25.10 15.91
CA VAL A 184 2.16 23.86 15.44
C VAL A 184 1.34 23.27 16.57
N THR A 185 0.03 23.22 16.42
CA THR A 185 -0.86 22.49 17.33
C THR A 185 -1.29 21.18 16.68
N GLN A 186 -0.84 20.07 17.25
CA GLN A 186 -1.18 18.74 16.75
C GLN A 186 -2.30 18.11 17.58
N PHE A 187 -3.38 17.73 16.89
CA PHE A 187 -4.51 17.02 17.46
C PHE A 187 -4.36 15.52 17.21
N MET A 188 -4.15 14.75 18.28
CA MET A 188 -4.02 13.30 18.21
C MET A 188 -5.19 12.58 18.88
N ARG A 189 -5.52 11.39 18.40
CA ARG A 189 -6.63 10.58 18.97
C ARG A 189 -6.16 9.36 19.75
N SER A 190 -5.21 8.62 19.19
CA SER A 190 -4.73 7.37 19.79
C SER A 190 -3.25 7.22 19.53
N PRO A 191 -2.40 6.98 20.55
CA PRO A 191 -0.96 6.84 20.36
C PRO A 191 -0.59 5.67 19.47
N HIS A 192 0.61 5.75 18.88
CA HIS A 192 1.25 4.68 18.12
C HIS A 192 2.48 4.19 18.86
N HIS A 193 2.86 2.91 18.67
CA HIS A 193 4.18 2.45 19.07
C HIS A 193 5.23 3.14 18.20
N ILE A 194 6.19 3.82 18.83
CA ILE A 194 7.22 4.63 18.18
C ILE A 194 8.56 3.93 18.37
N VAL A 195 9.23 3.66 17.26
CA VAL A 195 10.57 3.04 17.25
C VAL A 195 11.59 3.99 16.65
N SER A 196 12.77 4.04 17.24
CA SER A 196 13.90 4.81 16.71
C SER A 196 14.23 4.39 15.28
N ALA A 197 14.42 5.38 14.40
CA ALA A 197 14.76 5.16 13.00
C ALA A 197 15.72 6.23 12.49
N ASN A 198 17.00 6.10 12.81
CA ASN A 198 18.01 7.00 12.24
C ASN A 198 18.11 6.80 10.72
N ASN A 199 17.90 7.87 9.95
CA ASN A 199 18.04 7.82 8.51
C ASN A 199 19.48 8.14 8.10
N HIS A 200 20.32 7.11 8.08
CA HIS A 200 21.72 7.28 7.73
C HIS A 200 21.90 7.65 6.27
N GLN A 201 22.76 8.65 6.01
CA GLN A 201 23.24 8.98 4.68
C GLN A 201 24.10 7.84 4.14
N VAL A 202 23.93 7.53 2.86
CA VAL A 202 24.74 6.56 2.12
C VAL A 202 25.86 7.32 1.40
N PRO A 203 27.13 7.22 1.86
CA PRO A 203 28.21 8.03 1.33
C PRO A 203 28.41 7.84 -0.19
N PRO A 204 28.82 8.88 -0.94
CA PRO A 204 29.08 8.77 -2.38
C PRO A 204 30.03 7.64 -2.76
N ALA A 205 31.10 7.42 -1.98
CA ALA A 205 32.04 6.32 -2.19
C ALA A 205 31.37 4.94 -2.06
N TYR A 206 30.44 4.78 -1.10
CA TYR A 206 29.69 3.54 -0.93
C TYR A 206 28.75 3.30 -2.10
N ARG A 207 28.03 4.33 -2.56
CA ARG A 207 27.19 4.25 -3.77
C ARG A 207 28.02 3.91 -5.02
N ALA A 208 29.22 4.45 -5.16
CA ALA A 208 30.13 4.09 -6.24
C ALA A 208 30.52 2.61 -6.19
N VAL A 209 30.84 2.06 -5.02
CA VAL A 209 31.11 0.63 -4.85
C VAL A 209 29.90 -0.21 -5.26
N LEU A 210 28.69 0.14 -4.80
CA LEU A 210 27.47 -0.59 -5.15
C LEU A 210 27.16 -0.57 -6.66
N ARG A 211 27.50 0.50 -7.37
CA ARG A 211 27.39 0.55 -8.85
C ARG A 211 28.35 -0.42 -9.53
N HIS A 212 29.59 -0.51 -9.05
CA HIS A 212 30.63 -1.35 -9.68
C HIS A 212 30.50 -2.83 -9.29
N PHE A 213 29.94 -3.13 -8.11
CA PHE A 213 29.77 -4.49 -7.61
C PHE A 213 28.30 -4.81 -7.31
N PRO A 214 27.46 -5.06 -8.32
CA PRO A 214 26.02 -5.33 -8.15
C PRO A 214 25.72 -6.50 -7.20
N MET A 215 26.60 -7.51 -7.12
CA MET A 215 26.43 -8.63 -6.19
C MET A 215 26.39 -8.21 -4.73
N LEU A 216 27.13 -7.15 -4.36
CA LEU A 216 27.08 -6.59 -3.01
C LEU A 216 25.70 -5.99 -2.71
N LEU A 217 25.08 -5.32 -3.69
CA LEU A 217 23.73 -4.78 -3.54
C LEU A 217 22.70 -5.90 -3.32
N TYR A 218 22.81 -7.02 -4.03
CA TYR A 218 21.96 -8.20 -3.80
C TYR A 218 22.21 -8.84 -2.42
N LEU A 219 23.45 -8.91 -1.96
CA LEU A 219 23.78 -9.42 -0.62
C LEU A 219 23.20 -8.52 0.47
N ILE A 220 23.33 -7.20 0.36
CA ILE A 220 22.73 -6.24 1.30
C ILE A 220 21.22 -6.41 1.34
N ARG A 221 20.59 -6.53 0.16
CA ARG A 221 19.15 -6.80 0.05
C ARG A 221 18.74 -8.08 0.77
N LEU A 222 19.51 -9.16 0.60
CA LEU A 222 19.25 -10.44 1.27
C LEU A 222 19.36 -10.31 2.79
N ILE A 223 20.41 -9.66 3.30
CA ILE A 223 20.62 -9.46 4.74
C ILE A 223 19.47 -8.64 5.34
N LEU A 224 19.10 -7.52 4.71
CA LEU A 224 18.00 -6.68 5.16
C LEU A 224 16.65 -7.40 5.09
N PHE A 225 16.43 -8.19 4.04
CA PHE A 225 15.26 -9.05 3.91
C PHE A 225 15.18 -10.05 5.06
N LEU A 226 16.25 -10.81 5.33
CA LEU A 226 16.30 -11.80 6.41
C LEU A 226 16.07 -11.14 7.78
N TYR A 227 16.68 -9.98 8.03
CA TYR A 227 16.45 -9.21 9.25
C TYR A 227 14.96 -8.85 9.44
N MET A 228 14.32 -8.31 8.41
CA MET A 228 12.90 -7.96 8.45
C MET A 228 12.02 -9.20 8.60
N GLU A 229 12.33 -10.26 7.85
CA GLU A 229 11.57 -11.51 7.83
C GLU A 229 11.55 -12.20 9.20
N ILE A 230 12.68 -12.21 9.91
CA ILE A 230 12.76 -12.77 11.28
C ILE A 230 11.79 -12.05 12.24
N THR A 231 11.45 -10.77 11.98
CA THR A 231 10.50 -10.04 12.84
C THR A 231 9.06 -10.55 12.72
N TRP A 232 8.72 -11.34 11.69
CA TRP A 232 7.40 -11.97 11.50
C TRP A 232 6.95 -12.77 12.73
N PHE A 233 7.85 -13.49 13.38
CA PHE A 233 7.55 -14.32 14.56
C PHE A 233 6.92 -13.52 15.70
N ARG A 234 7.17 -12.20 15.78
CA ARG A 234 6.62 -11.32 16.81
C ARG A 234 5.11 -11.10 16.65
N PHE A 235 4.58 -11.26 15.43
CA PHE A 235 3.16 -11.01 15.16
C PHE A 235 2.28 -12.23 15.45
N GLN A 236 2.86 -13.38 15.78
CA GLN A 236 2.14 -14.62 16.09
C GLN A 236 1.63 -14.63 17.54
N ASN A 237 0.46 -15.22 17.82
CA ASN A 237 -0.11 -15.29 19.18
C ASN A 237 0.41 -16.45 20.04
N ASN A 238 1.54 -17.04 19.66
CA ASN A 238 2.25 -18.03 20.47
C ASN A 238 3.13 -17.37 21.55
N ARG A 239 3.69 -18.19 22.45
CA ARG A 239 4.53 -17.73 23.57
C ARG A 239 5.70 -16.85 23.14
N LEU A 240 6.42 -17.24 22.08
CA LEU A 240 7.57 -16.47 21.57
C LEU A 240 7.15 -15.13 20.98
N GLY A 241 6.03 -15.11 20.24
CA GLY A 241 5.47 -13.88 19.68
C GLY A 241 5.08 -12.89 20.76
N LYS A 242 4.36 -13.33 21.81
CA LYS A 242 3.99 -12.50 22.96
C LYS A 242 5.21 -11.92 23.68
N ILE A 243 6.23 -12.74 23.96
CA ILE A 243 7.50 -12.26 24.56
C ILE A 243 8.18 -11.23 23.64
N GLY A 244 8.22 -11.51 22.34
CA GLY A 244 8.79 -10.62 21.33
C GLY A 244 8.08 -9.27 21.26
N ARG A 245 6.74 -9.24 21.32
CA ARG A 245 5.95 -8.00 21.36
C ARG A 245 6.21 -7.21 22.63
N ALA A 246 6.07 -7.84 23.79
CA ALA A 246 6.29 -7.18 25.08
C ALA A 246 7.71 -6.57 25.19
N SER A 247 8.73 -7.25 24.63
CA SER A 247 10.09 -6.71 24.55
C SER A 247 10.16 -5.43 23.71
N VAL A 248 9.49 -5.39 22.55
CA VAL A 248 9.46 -4.21 21.68
C VAL A 248 8.59 -3.09 22.27
N GLU A 249 7.47 -3.42 22.92
CA GLU A 249 6.63 -2.47 23.65
C GLU A 249 7.44 -1.76 24.74
N LYS A 250 8.17 -2.52 25.56
CA LYS A 250 9.05 -1.96 26.59
C LYS A 250 10.11 -1.05 25.96
N ARG A 251 10.73 -1.45 24.85
CA ARG A 251 11.72 -0.62 24.15
C ARG A 251 11.09 0.64 23.54
N SER A 252 9.89 0.55 23.00
CA SER A 252 9.12 1.70 22.49
C SER A 252 8.82 2.69 23.62
N GLN A 253 8.34 2.19 24.76
CA GLN A 253 8.08 3.00 25.95
C GLN A 253 9.35 3.69 26.46
N GLN A 254 10.45 2.94 26.63
CA GLN A 254 11.73 3.50 27.05
C GLN A 254 12.25 4.55 26.06
N TYR A 255 12.06 4.33 24.75
CA TYR A 255 12.47 5.28 23.73
C TYR A 255 11.65 6.58 23.80
N VAL A 256 10.34 6.49 24.00
CA VAL A 256 9.47 7.66 24.23
C VAL A 256 9.89 8.42 25.48
N GLN A 257 10.09 7.71 26.59
CA GLN A 257 10.50 8.32 27.86
C GLN A 257 11.88 8.99 27.78
N HIS A 258 12.78 8.44 26.97
CA HIS A 258 14.10 9.02 26.75
C HIS A 258 14.09 10.22 25.81
N SER A 259 13.25 10.20 24.77
CA SER A 259 13.37 11.13 23.63
C SER A 259 12.32 12.23 23.61
N ALA A 260 11.16 12.01 24.23
CA ALA A 260 10.06 12.98 24.27
C ALA A 260 10.03 13.75 25.61
N PRO A 261 9.50 14.99 25.63
CA PRO A 261 9.24 15.71 26.87
C PRO A 261 8.35 14.92 27.83
N GLU A 262 8.65 14.98 29.12
CA GLU A 262 7.91 14.26 30.18
C GLU A 262 6.41 14.56 30.17
N SER A 263 6.04 15.81 29.88
CA SER A 263 4.65 16.26 29.79
C SER A 263 3.80 15.52 28.74
N TYR A 264 4.43 14.86 27.77
CA TYR A 264 3.72 14.15 26.69
C TYR A 264 3.75 12.62 26.83
N TRP A 265 4.39 12.06 27.85
CA TRP A 265 4.52 10.60 27.98
C TRP A 265 3.16 9.89 28.04
N ASP A 266 2.23 10.40 28.84
CA ASP A 266 0.89 9.84 28.98
C ASP A 266 0.07 9.89 27.67
N LEU A 267 0.37 10.86 26.80
CA LEU A 267 -0.28 10.99 25.49
C LEU A 267 0.33 10.04 24.45
N LEU A 268 1.63 9.75 24.55
CA LEU A 268 2.40 9.06 23.51
C LEU A 268 2.52 7.54 23.73
N ILE A 269 2.39 7.05 24.96
CA ILE A 269 2.59 5.62 25.27
C ILE A 269 1.29 4.82 25.01
N PRO A 270 1.28 3.86 24.06
CA PRO A 270 0.08 3.07 23.78
C PRO A 270 -0.28 2.06 24.87
N LYS A 271 -1.59 1.79 25.00
CA LYS A 271 -2.16 0.79 25.92
C LYS A 271 -2.58 -0.53 25.22
N TYR A 272 -2.09 -0.78 24.02
CA TYR A 272 -2.40 -1.96 23.21
C TYR A 272 -1.11 -2.64 22.75
N GLU A 273 -1.18 -3.92 22.38
CA GLU A 273 0.00 -4.72 22.01
C GLU A 273 0.74 -4.19 20.77
N PHE A 274 2.06 -4.37 20.71
CA PHE A 274 2.85 -4.01 19.52
C PHE A 274 2.43 -4.83 18.30
N GLY A 275 2.30 -4.18 17.15
CA GLY A 275 1.90 -4.81 15.89
C GLY A 275 0.39 -4.83 15.63
N CYS A 276 -0.43 -4.63 16.65
CA CYS A 276 -1.86 -4.32 16.57
C CYS A 276 -2.19 -3.23 15.52
N ARG A 277 -1.33 -2.20 15.46
CA ARG A 277 -1.34 -1.13 14.46
C ARG A 277 0.05 -1.01 13.84
N ARG A 278 0.14 -0.34 12.67
CA ARG A 278 1.44 0.00 12.08
C ARG A 278 2.21 0.89 13.06
N ARG A 279 3.47 0.52 13.31
CA ARG A 279 4.43 1.30 14.11
C ARG A 279 4.85 2.57 13.37
N ILE A 280 5.29 3.57 14.13
CA ILE A 280 5.88 4.79 13.60
C ILE A 280 7.39 4.70 13.74
N PHE A 281 8.09 4.99 12.66
CA PHE A 281 9.53 5.13 12.64
C PHE A 281 9.88 6.59 12.89
N ASP A 282 10.49 6.88 14.03
CA ASP A 282 10.80 8.23 14.44
C ASP A 282 12.05 8.75 13.73
N ARG A 283 11.88 9.87 13.03
CA ARG A 283 12.94 10.62 12.32
C ARG A 283 12.96 12.08 12.79
N GLY A 284 12.91 12.27 14.11
CA GLY A 284 12.92 13.59 14.73
C GLY A 284 11.54 14.10 15.15
N TYR A 285 10.49 13.27 15.07
CA TYR A 285 9.17 13.62 15.58
C TYR A 285 9.21 13.87 17.09
N LEU A 286 9.76 12.93 17.87
CA LEU A 286 9.84 13.10 19.32
C LEU A 286 10.74 14.28 19.71
N SER A 287 11.82 14.50 18.96
CA SER A 287 12.70 15.65 19.16
C SER A 287 11.97 16.97 18.88
N ALA A 288 11.12 17.04 17.84
CA ALA A 288 10.36 18.24 17.51
C ALA A 288 9.38 18.65 18.62
N LEU A 289 8.91 17.70 19.45
CA LEU A 289 8.02 17.99 20.58
C LEU A 289 8.70 18.81 21.70
N HIS A 290 10.04 18.88 21.76
CA HIS A 290 10.76 19.76 22.68
C HIS A 290 10.70 21.24 22.27
N SER A 291 10.36 21.53 21.02
CA SER A 291 10.23 22.91 20.54
C SER A 291 9.06 23.60 21.26
N PRO A 292 9.25 24.81 21.80
CA PRO A 292 8.16 25.57 22.41
C PRO A 292 7.08 25.98 21.40
N LYS A 293 7.36 25.83 20.10
CA LYS A 293 6.38 26.05 19.02
C LYS A 293 5.37 24.92 18.88
N VAL A 294 5.65 23.73 19.43
CA VAL A 294 4.83 22.53 19.23
C VAL A 294 3.97 22.25 20.46
N HIS A 295 2.67 22.18 20.24
CA HIS A 295 1.70 21.76 21.24
C HIS A 295 0.98 20.49 20.78
N LEU A 296 1.19 19.38 21.48
CA LEU A 296 0.49 18.12 21.25
C LEU A 296 -0.70 18.01 22.21
N THR A 297 -1.89 17.73 21.68
CA THR A 297 -3.10 17.60 22.49
C THR A 297 -3.99 16.43 22.06
N THR A 298 -4.66 15.83 23.04
CA THR A 298 -5.74 14.86 22.85
C THR A 298 -7.13 15.48 23.02
N ASP A 299 -7.21 16.79 23.28
CA ASP A 299 -8.48 17.50 23.35
C ASP A 299 -9.20 17.43 22.00
N ARG A 300 -10.47 17.05 22.02
CA ARG A 300 -11.21 16.79 20.80
C ARG A 300 -11.61 18.12 20.17
N ILE A 301 -11.59 18.16 18.85
CA ILE A 301 -12.12 19.30 18.10
C ILE A 301 -13.65 19.25 18.19
N SER A 302 -14.26 20.31 18.71
CA SER A 302 -15.71 20.48 18.77
C SER A 302 -16.22 21.07 17.45
N SER A 303 -15.62 22.18 17.02
CA SER A 303 -15.94 22.87 15.76
C SER A 303 -14.77 23.72 15.29
N ILE A 304 -14.85 24.18 14.04
CA ILE A 304 -13.91 25.11 13.43
C ILE A 304 -14.67 26.40 13.14
N THR A 305 -14.10 27.52 13.59
CA THR A 305 -14.59 28.86 13.25
C THR A 305 -13.84 29.37 12.01
N PRO A 306 -14.20 30.53 11.44
CA PRO A 306 -13.47 31.11 10.31
C PRO A 306 -11.96 31.29 10.54
N THR A 307 -11.48 31.40 11.79
CA THR A 307 -10.08 31.73 12.10
C THR A 307 -9.49 30.93 13.28
N SER A 308 -10.21 29.92 13.78
CA SER A 308 -9.78 29.18 14.96
C SER A 308 -10.40 27.78 15.05
N ILE A 309 -9.81 26.94 15.90
CA ILE A 309 -10.33 25.63 16.28
C ILE A 309 -10.86 25.73 17.71
N LEU A 310 -12.13 25.37 17.92
CA LEU A 310 -12.74 25.25 19.23
C LEU A 310 -12.66 23.80 19.69
N THR A 311 -12.08 23.57 20.86
CA THR A 311 -11.96 22.25 21.44
C THR A 311 -13.11 21.93 22.41
N THR A 312 -13.25 20.66 22.77
CA THR A 312 -14.29 20.21 23.71
C THR A 312 -14.09 20.71 25.14
N SER A 313 -12.85 21.04 25.54
CA SER A 313 -12.58 21.71 26.82
C SER A 313 -13.01 23.18 26.86
N GLY A 314 -13.43 23.75 25.71
CA GLY A 314 -13.75 25.17 25.58
C GLY A 314 -12.56 26.04 25.18
N THR A 315 -11.41 25.44 24.87
CA THR A 315 -10.23 26.20 24.41
C THR A 315 -10.43 26.66 22.97
N ASN A 316 -10.22 27.95 22.71
CA ASN A 316 -10.26 28.52 21.37
C ASN A 316 -8.82 28.76 20.88
N ILE A 317 -8.41 28.04 19.83
CA ILE A 317 -7.05 28.03 19.32
C ILE A 317 -7.02 28.75 17.97
N PRO A 318 -6.46 29.97 17.87
CA PRO A 318 -6.34 30.68 16.61
C PRO A 318 -5.40 29.95 15.64
N ILE A 319 -5.84 29.71 14.41
CA ILE A 319 -5.12 28.91 13.40
C ILE A 319 -5.27 29.58 12.03
N ASP A 320 -4.20 29.55 11.24
CA ASP A 320 -4.15 30.10 9.89
C ASP A 320 -4.14 29.00 8.81
N VAL A 321 -3.64 27.80 9.14
CA VAL A 321 -3.53 26.66 8.22
C VAL A 321 -3.89 25.37 8.95
N ILE A 322 -4.73 24.53 8.32
CA ILE A 322 -5.11 23.21 8.81
C ILE A 322 -4.53 22.16 7.87
N LEU A 323 -3.65 21.31 8.41
CA LEU A 323 -3.04 20.19 7.70
C LEU A 323 -3.68 18.87 8.18
N LEU A 324 -4.37 18.19 7.27
CA LEU A 324 -5.04 16.93 7.53
C LEU A 324 -4.07 15.77 7.26
N ALA A 325 -3.61 15.14 8.34
CA ALA A 325 -2.83 13.90 8.35
C ALA A 325 -3.72 12.73 8.81
N THR A 326 -4.94 12.68 8.28
CA THR A 326 -6.06 11.84 8.76
C THR A 326 -6.16 10.48 8.06
N GLY A 327 -5.22 10.16 7.17
CA GLY A 327 -5.13 8.85 6.51
C GLY A 327 -5.98 8.78 5.24
N PHE A 328 -6.47 7.58 4.93
CA PHE A 328 -7.13 7.28 3.66
C PHE A 328 -8.45 6.54 3.87
N ASN A 329 -9.39 6.76 2.95
CA ASN A 329 -10.59 5.96 2.83
C ASN A 329 -10.24 4.58 2.24
N LEU A 330 -11.03 3.59 2.62
CA LEU A 330 -10.82 2.18 2.29
C LEU A 330 -11.73 1.71 1.15
N THR A 331 -11.90 2.61 0.17
CA THR A 331 -12.90 2.60 -0.92
C THR A 331 -12.33 2.15 -2.26
N HIS A 332 -11.05 1.77 -2.31
CA HIS A 332 -10.38 1.36 -3.55
C HIS A 332 -10.92 0.07 -4.18
N TYR A 333 -11.83 -0.61 -3.49
CA TYR A 333 -12.61 -1.73 -4.02
C TYR A 333 -14.09 -1.39 -4.20
N ASP A 334 -14.45 -0.14 -4.43
CA ASP A 334 -15.85 0.26 -4.61
C ASP A 334 -16.21 0.40 -6.10
N THR A 335 -15.22 0.60 -6.97
CA THR A 335 -15.42 0.71 -8.43
C THR A 335 -16.20 -0.49 -8.96
N PRO A 336 -17.41 -0.33 -9.51
CA PRO A 336 -18.28 -1.43 -9.91
C PRO A 336 -17.61 -2.37 -10.91
N ILE A 337 -17.60 -3.66 -10.61
CA ILE A 337 -17.22 -4.70 -11.57
C ILE A 337 -18.28 -5.79 -11.62
N THR A 338 -18.59 -6.24 -12.83
CA THR A 338 -19.58 -7.26 -13.11
C THR A 338 -18.94 -8.39 -13.90
N GLY A 339 -18.89 -9.59 -13.30
CA GLY A 339 -18.33 -10.81 -13.87
C GLY A 339 -19.36 -11.60 -14.68
N ARG A 340 -19.23 -12.93 -14.66
CA ARG A 340 -20.12 -13.86 -15.35
C ARG A 340 -21.55 -13.73 -14.84
N HIS A 341 -22.52 -14.01 -15.71
CA HIS A 341 -23.95 -14.06 -15.38
C HIS A 341 -24.52 -12.80 -14.70
N GLY A 342 -23.86 -11.64 -14.86
CA GLY A 342 -24.27 -10.40 -14.21
C GLY A 342 -23.90 -10.31 -12.72
N LEU A 343 -23.10 -11.24 -12.19
CA LEU A 343 -22.65 -11.23 -10.80
C LEU A 343 -21.72 -10.02 -10.55
N THR A 344 -22.12 -9.13 -9.66
CA THR A 344 -21.27 -8.01 -9.24
C THR A 344 -20.30 -8.44 -8.14
N ARG A 345 -19.10 -7.82 -8.07
CA ARG A 345 -18.17 -8.09 -6.96
C ARG A 345 -18.79 -7.84 -5.60
N LYS A 346 -19.63 -6.80 -5.51
CA LYS A 346 -20.34 -6.47 -4.27
C LYS A 346 -21.21 -7.63 -3.82
N GLN A 347 -22.01 -8.21 -4.72
CA GLN A 347 -22.83 -9.38 -4.43
C GLN A 347 -21.98 -10.59 -4.03
N ALA A 348 -20.88 -10.86 -4.76
CA ALA A 348 -19.98 -11.98 -4.44
C ALA A 348 -19.39 -11.86 -3.01
N TRP A 349 -19.03 -10.65 -2.59
CA TRP A 349 -18.54 -10.40 -1.23
C TRP A 349 -19.63 -10.38 -0.17
N GLU A 350 -20.84 -9.92 -0.50
CA GLU A 350 -22.00 -9.99 0.39
C GLU A 350 -22.40 -11.45 0.68
N GLU A 351 -22.31 -12.34 -0.31
CA GLU A 351 -22.59 -13.78 -0.16
C GLU A 351 -21.63 -14.47 0.82
N VAL A 352 -20.33 -14.15 0.73
CA VAL A 352 -19.31 -14.68 1.66
C VAL A 352 -19.31 -13.95 3.01
N GLY A 353 -19.84 -12.73 3.05
CA GLY A 353 -19.95 -11.89 4.24
C GLY A 353 -18.74 -10.99 4.51
N HIS A 354 -17.73 -10.98 3.62
CA HIS A 354 -16.57 -10.09 3.69
C HIS A 354 -15.86 -10.01 2.33
N LYS A 355 -14.89 -9.09 2.22
CA LYS A 355 -14.05 -8.94 1.01
C LYS A 355 -13.15 -10.18 0.88
N ALA A 356 -13.43 -11.04 -0.09
CA ALA A 356 -12.70 -12.29 -0.31
C ALA A 356 -12.03 -12.33 -1.70
N THR A 357 -10.82 -12.90 -1.75
CA THR A 357 -10.11 -13.17 -3.01
C THR A 357 -9.19 -14.37 -2.83
N TYR A 358 -8.95 -15.12 -3.90
CA TYR A 358 -7.91 -16.14 -3.92
C TYR A 358 -6.52 -15.49 -3.97
N LYS A 359 -5.72 -15.72 -2.93
CA LYS A 359 -4.32 -15.23 -2.79
C LYS A 359 -4.14 -13.73 -3.01
N SER A 360 -5.15 -12.93 -2.69
CA SER A 360 -5.15 -11.47 -2.92
C SER A 360 -5.06 -11.05 -4.39
N ILE A 361 -5.39 -11.97 -5.31
CA ILE A 361 -5.13 -11.83 -6.75
C ILE A 361 -6.40 -12.05 -7.57
N ALA A 362 -7.05 -13.21 -7.44
CA ALA A 362 -8.12 -13.63 -8.35
C ALA A 362 -9.46 -13.82 -7.63
N MET A 363 -10.55 -13.84 -8.40
CA MET A 363 -11.90 -14.16 -7.93
C MET A 363 -12.59 -15.13 -8.88
N HIS A 364 -13.34 -16.08 -8.34
CA HIS A 364 -14.21 -16.96 -9.12
C HIS A 364 -15.34 -16.15 -9.77
N ASP A 365 -15.77 -16.53 -10.98
CA ASP A 365 -16.74 -15.81 -11.81
C ASP A 365 -16.32 -14.39 -12.30
N PHE A 366 -15.07 -13.97 -12.03
CA PHE A 366 -14.46 -12.78 -12.62
C PHE A 366 -13.26 -13.18 -13.49
N PRO A 367 -13.50 -13.82 -14.65
CA PRO A 367 -12.43 -14.33 -15.50
C PRO A 367 -11.54 -13.23 -16.03
N ASN A 368 -10.26 -13.54 -16.20
CA ASN A 368 -9.22 -12.63 -16.69
C ASN A 368 -9.08 -11.33 -15.88
N PHE A 369 -9.71 -11.22 -14.72
CA PHE A 369 -9.59 -10.10 -13.82
C PHE A 369 -8.66 -10.45 -12.66
N PHE A 370 -7.70 -9.58 -12.40
CA PHE A 370 -6.71 -9.78 -11.35
C PHE A 370 -6.42 -8.50 -10.58
N TYR A 371 -6.24 -8.63 -9.27
CA TYR A 371 -5.68 -7.59 -8.43
C TYR A 371 -4.15 -7.70 -8.33
N ILE A 372 -3.50 -6.55 -8.31
CA ILE A 372 -2.21 -6.35 -7.65
C ILE A 372 -2.50 -5.55 -6.38
N LEU A 373 -2.09 -6.10 -5.25
CA LEU A 373 -2.43 -5.65 -3.89
C LEU A 373 -3.94 -5.71 -3.60
N GLY A 374 -4.60 -6.83 -3.93
CA GLY A 374 -5.99 -7.10 -3.55
C GLY A 374 -6.19 -7.30 -2.04
N PRO A 375 -7.42 -7.64 -1.59
CA PRO A 375 -7.74 -7.88 -0.19
C PRO A 375 -6.73 -8.84 0.46
N ASN A 376 -6.36 -8.55 1.72
CA ASN A 376 -5.39 -9.34 2.50
C ASN A 376 -3.96 -9.43 1.93
N SER A 377 -3.53 -8.43 1.15
CA SER A 377 -2.15 -8.33 0.64
C SER A 377 -1.19 -7.52 1.51
N GLY A 378 -1.70 -6.82 2.53
CA GLY A 378 -0.95 -5.88 3.35
C GLY A 378 0.08 -6.53 4.27
N ARG A 379 1.23 -5.85 4.42
CA ARG A 379 2.32 -6.26 5.32
C ARG A 379 2.67 -5.15 6.30
N VAL A 380 3.13 -5.59 7.47
CA VAL A 380 3.51 -4.70 8.58
C VAL A 380 5.01 -4.76 8.91
N TYR A 381 5.78 -5.62 8.23
CA TYR A 381 7.18 -5.89 8.58
C TYR A 381 8.16 -6.04 7.41
N THR A 382 7.69 -6.27 6.17
CA THR A 382 8.54 -6.37 4.96
C THR A 382 8.07 -5.42 3.85
N SER A 383 8.88 -5.33 2.79
CA SER A 383 8.62 -4.50 1.60
C SER A 383 7.38 -4.94 0.83
N THR A 384 6.50 -3.99 0.52
CA THR A 384 5.35 -4.18 -0.40
C THR A 384 5.80 -4.56 -1.82
N ILE A 385 6.99 -4.12 -2.25
CA ILE A 385 7.53 -4.45 -3.59
C ILE A 385 7.63 -5.97 -3.78
N MET A 386 8.02 -6.71 -2.74
CA MET A 386 8.10 -8.17 -2.80
C MET A 386 6.73 -8.83 -3.07
N ILE A 387 5.66 -8.26 -2.51
CA ILE A 387 4.30 -8.74 -2.76
C ILE A 387 3.90 -8.45 -4.19
N ILE A 388 4.13 -7.23 -4.65
CA ILE A 388 3.84 -6.84 -6.03
C ILE A 388 4.54 -7.79 -7.00
N GLU A 389 5.82 -8.09 -6.80
CA GLU A 389 6.57 -8.98 -7.69
C GLU A 389 6.05 -10.43 -7.65
N SER A 390 5.74 -10.97 -6.47
CA SER A 390 5.16 -12.32 -6.33
C SER A 390 3.77 -12.43 -6.95
N GLN A 391 2.92 -11.41 -6.78
CA GLN A 391 1.58 -11.38 -7.38
C GLN A 391 1.66 -11.21 -8.90
N VAL A 392 2.55 -10.34 -9.40
CA VAL A 392 2.79 -10.18 -10.84
C VAL A 392 3.22 -11.51 -11.46
N GLU A 393 4.12 -12.26 -10.81
CA GLU A 393 4.54 -13.57 -11.31
C GLU A 393 3.35 -14.54 -11.44
N MET A 394 2.54 -14.67 -10.38
CA MET A 394 1.37 -15.55 -10.40
C MET A 394 0.37 -15.14 -11.48
N VAL A 395 0.11 -13.84 -11.64
CA VAL A 395 -0.78 -13.35 -12.70
C VAL A 395 -0.22 -13.67 -14.08
N LEU A 396 1.07 -13.41 -14.34
CA LEU A 396 1.71 -13.71 -15.63
C LEU A 396 1.63 -15.20 -15.98
N ASN A 397 1.88 -16.08 -15.00
CA ASN A 397 1.77 -17.52 -15.21
C ASN A 397 0.32 -17.96 -15.49
N ALA A 398 -0.67 -17.34 -14.84
CA ALA A 398 -2.08 -17.61 -15.09
C ALA A 398 -2.56 -17.10 -16.46
N ILE A 399 -2.09 -15.94 -16.92
CA ILE A 399 -2.54 -15.37 -18.21
C ILE A 399 -1.70 -15.82 -19.40
N LYS A 400 -0.55 -16.48 -19.18
CA LYS A 400 0.34 -16.93 -20.26
C LYS A 400 -0.40 -17.71 -21.37
N PRO A 401 -1.30 -18.67 -21.08
CA PRO A 401 -2.08 -19.33 -22.14
C PRO A 401 -2.96 -18.37 -22.95
N ILE A 402 -3.49 -17.30 -22.34
CA ILE A 402 -4.27 -16.27 -23.06
C ILE A 402 -3.36 -15.46 -23.97
N LEU A 403 -2.18 -15.07 -23.47
CA LEU A 403 -1.20 -14.32 -24.26
C LEU A 403 -0.69 -15.13 -25.46
N LEU A 404 -0.59 -16.45 -25.33
CA LEU A 404 -0.20 -17.37 -26.40
C LEU A 404 -1.38 -17.77 -27.33
N GLY A 405 -2.59 -17.25 -27.09
CA GLY A 405 -3.78 -17.60 -27.86
C GLY A 405 -4.29 -19.04 -27.66
N GLN A 406 -3.86 -19.70 -26.59
CA GLN A 406 -4.22 -21.08 -26.25
C GLN A 406 -5.50 -21.18 -25.40
N ALA A 407 -5.93 -20.08 -24.78
CA ALA A 407 -7.16 -19.99 -24.01
C ALA A 407 -7.83 -18.63 -24.22
N ALA A 408 -9.16 -18.58 -24.14
CA ALA A 408 -9.94 -17.34 -24.18
C ALA A 408 -10.12 -16.74 -22.79
N SER A 409 -10.26 -17.59 -21.77
CA SER A 409 -10.37 -17.13 -20.39
C SER A 409 -9.66 -18.05 -19.38
N VAL A 410 -9.25 -17.45 -18.27
CA VAL A 410 -8.74 -18.10 -17.07
C VAL A 410 -9.43 -17.51 -15.84
N GLU A 411 -9.80 -18.36 -14.89
CA GLU A 411 -10.26 -17.93 -13.56
C GLU A 411 -9.89 -18.96 -12.50
N VAL A 412 -9.96 -18.58 -11.22
CA VAL A 412 -9.75 -19.52 -10.13
C VAL A 412 -10.98 -20.43 -9.95
N ARG A 413 -10.75 -21.69 -9.56
CA ARG A 413 -11.81 -22.62 -9.16
C ARG A 413 -12.50 -22.15 -7.88
N ALA A 414 -13.82 -22.25 -7.82
CA ALA A 414 -14.63 -21.85 -6.67
C ALA A 414 -14.20 -22.51 -5.35
N ASP A 415 -13.93 -23.82 -5.37
CA ASP A 415 -13.51 -24.58 -4.20
C ASP A 415 -12.14 -24.11 -3.67
N ARG A 416 -11.23 -23.69 -4.55
CA ARG A 416 -9.90 -23.19 -4.17
C ARG A 416 -9.94 -21.80 -3.58
N GLU A 417 -10.80 -20.93 -4.10
CA GLU A 417 -11.05 -19.62 -3.49
C GLU A 417 -11.62 -19.77 -2.08
N ALA A 418 -12.65 -20.60 -1.91
CA ALA A 418 -13.28 -20.85 -0.61
C ALA A 418 -12.31 -21.51 0.39
N GLU A 419 -11.55 -22.53 -0.03
CA GLU A 419 -10.55 -23.18 0.82
C GLU A 419 -9.48 -22.19 1.29
N TYR A 420 -9.01 -21.32 0.39
CA TYR A 420 -8.03 -20.30 0.72
C TYR A 420 -8.58 -19.27 1.71
N ASP A 421 -9.81 -18.79 1.53
CA ASP A 421 -10.44 -17.81 2.42
C ASP A 421 -10.54 -18.34 3.87
N VAL A 422 -11.03 -19.57 4.03
CA VAL A 422 -11.11 -20.24 5.34
C VAL A 422 -9.72 -20.36 5.97
N LYS A 423 -8.74 -20.81 5.20
CA LYS A 423 -7.36 -20.98 5.66
C LYS A 423 -6.72 -19.65 6.06
N LEU A 424 -6.97 -18.59 5.29
CA LEU A 424 -6.48 -17.23 5.51
C LEU A 424 -7.03 -16.65 6.81
N HIS A 425 -8.34 -16.68 7.01
CA HIS A 425 -8.94 -16.11 8.22
C HIS A 425 -8.61 -16.91 9.48
N LYS A 426 -8.47 -18.24 9.37
CA LYS A 426 -7.92 -19.05 10.46
C LYS A 426 -6.51 -18.59 10.84
N ALA A 427 -5.63 -18.43 9.86
CA ALA A 427 -4.25 -17.98 10.11
C ALA A 427 -4.19 -16.55 10.67
N ILE A 428 -5.06 -15.64 10.22
CA ILE A 428 -5.14 -14.28 10.80
C ILE A 428 -5.54 -14.35 12.29
N GLY A 429 -6.49 -15.23 12.65
CA GLY A 429 -6.89 -15.44 14.05
C GLY A 429 -5.77 -15.91 14.98
N GLU A 430 -4.71 -16.51 14.42
CA GLU A 430 -3.51 -16.92 15.15
C GLU A 430 -2.47 -15.79 15.31
N THR A 431 -2.79 -14.56 14.90
CA THR A 431 -1.90 -13.38 14.96
C THR A 431 -2.47 -12.24 15.80
N VAL A 432 -1.62 -11.27 16.16
CA VAL A 432 -2.02 -10.00 16.82
C VAL A 432 -2.93 -9.12 15.94
N HIS A 433 -3.18 -9.52 14.69
CA HIS A 433 -4.02 -8.80 13.73
C HIS A 433 -5.47 -9.32 13.70
N SER A 434 -5.89 -10.07 14.72
CA SER A 434 -7.29 -10.36 14.98
C SER A 434 -8.09 -9.06 15.25
N SER A 435 -9.42 -9.18 15.33
CA SER A 435 -10.36 -8.05 15.40
C SER A 435 -10.21 -7.12 16.61
N GLU A 436 -9.39 -7.47 17.59
CA GLU A 436 -9.33 -6.86 18.93
C GLU A 436 -8.74 -5.43 18.97
N CYS A 437 -8.19 -4.95 17.85
CA CYS A 437 -7.24 -3.83 17.85
C CYS A 437 -7.74 -2.50 17.23
N GLY A 438 -8.95 -2.49 16.66
CA GLY A 438 -9.59 -1.30 16.08
C GLY A 438 -8.72 -0.57 15.04
N SER A 439 -7.82 -1.31 14.36
CA SER A 439 -6.98 -0.81 13.27
C SER A 439 -7.81 -0.65 12.00
N TYR A 440 -7.34 0.15 11.03
CA TYR A 440 -7.94 0.20 9.68
C TYR A 440 -7.86 -1.15 8.95
N PHE A 441 -7.12 -2.11 9.50
CA PHE A 441 -7.07 -3.49 9.03
C PHE A 441 -8.40 -4.23 9.18
N ILE A 442 -9.24 -3.80 10.13
CA ILE A 442 -10.52 -4.44 10.45
C ILE A 442 -11.63 -3.65 9.79
N ASP A 443 -12.44 -4.34 9.01
CA ASP A 443 -13.66 -3.75 8.48
C ASP A 443 -14.71 -3.67 9.60
N LYS A 444 -15.32 -2.50 9.76
CA LYS A 444 -16.26 -2.25 10.87
C LYS A 444 -17.61 -2.91 10.67
N GLY A 445 -17.99 -3.19 9.41
CA GLY A 445 -19.27 -3.85 9.11
C GLY A 445 -19.22 -5.35 9.39
N THR A 446 -18.11 -5.99 9.05
CA THR A 446 -17.96 -7.45 9.10
C THR A 446 -17.10 -7.94 10.27
N GLU A 447 -16.39 -7.03 10.95
CA GLU A 447 -15.37 -7.32 11.97
C GLU A 447 -14.21 -8.20 11.48
N LYS A 448 -14.13 -8.44 10.16
CA LYS A 448 -13.08 -9.24 9.53
C LYS A 448 -11.88 -8.37 9.17
N ASN A 449 -10.70 -8.97 9.27
CA ASN A 449 -9.48 -8.37 8.75
C ASN A 449 -9.44 -8.51 7.23
N TRP A 450 -9.43 -7.40 6.52
CA TRP A 450 -9.46 -7.36 5.05
C TRP A 450 -8.11 -6.87 4.47
N PHE A 451 -7.14 -6.55 5.32
CA PHE A 451 -5.89 -5.92 4.92
C PHE A 451 -4.69 -6.86 5.01
N VAL A 452 -4.53 -7.62 6.09
CA VAL A 452 -3.25 -8.28 6.42
C VAL A 452 -3.09 -9.63 5.74
N TYR A 453 -1.88 -9.89 5.22
CA TYR A 453 -1.39 -11.22 4.86
C TYR A 453 -0.71 -11.87 6.09
N PRO A 454 -1.19 -13.04 6.60
CA PRO A 454 -0.75 -13.58 7.89
C PRO A 454 0.57 -14.37 7.84
N TRP A 455 0.96 -14.85 6.66
CA TRP A 455 2.12 -15.74 6.49
C TRP A 455 3.41 -14.99 6.18
N ASN A 456 4.52 -15.71 6.18
CA ASN A 456 5.85 -15.15 5.90
C ASN A 456 6.11 -14.94 4.39
N SER A 457 7.14 -14.19 4.03
CA SER A 457 7.49 -13.92 2.63
C SER A 457 7.91 -15.16 1.85
N VAL A 458 8.53 -16.14 2.49
CA VAL A 458 8.92 -17.40 1.83
C VAL A 458 7.70 -18.20 1.41
N GLN A 459 6.70 -18.29 2.30
CA GLN A 459 5.40 -18.91 2.03
C GLN A 459 4.66 -18.17 0.93
N LEU A 460 4.68 -16.83 0.92
CA LEU A 460 4.11 -16.03 -0.15
C LEU A 460 4.74 -16.38 -1.50
N TRP A 461 6.08 -16.31 -1.58
CA TRP A 461 6.83 -16.63 -2.79
C TRP A 461 6.53 -18.05 -3.27
N PHE A 462 6.63 -19.05 -2.40
CA PHE A 462 6.34 -20.43 -2.78
C PHE A 462 4.89 -20.62 -3.24
N SER A 463 3.93 -20.02 -2.55
CA SER A 463 2.50 -20.15 -2.86
C SER A 463 2.11 -19.50 -4.20
N THR A 464 2.84 -18.48 -4.62
CA THR A 464 2.58 -17.72 -5.86
C THR A 464 3.35 -18.27 -7.06
N TYR A 465 4.53 -18.86 -6.84
CA TYR A 465 5.35 -19.44 -7.91
C TYR A 465 4.99 -20.91 -8.20
N PHE A 466 4.71 -21.70 -7.16
CA PHE A 466 4.59 -23.17 -7.29
C PHE A 466 3.28 -23.71 -6.73
N GLY A 467 2.78 -23.12 -5.64
CA GLY A 467 1.64 -23.64 -4.88
C GLY A 467 0.26 -23.32 -5.45
N ASN A 468 0.11 -23.10 -6.77
CA ASN A 468 -1.17 -22.79 -7.43
C ASN A 468 -1.44 -23.66 -8.69
N LYS A 469 -0.61 -24.69 -8.94
CA LYS A 469 -0.82 -25.61 -10.06
C LYS A 469 -2.14 -26.36 -9.87
N GLY A 470 -3.04 -26.28 -10.86
CA GLY A 470 -4.35 -26.93 -10.83
C GLY A 470 -5.46 -26.12 -10.16
N ASP A 471 -5.20 -24.89 -9.74
CA ASP A 471 -6.22 -24.02 -9.12
C ASP A 471 -6.98 -23.16 -10.15
N TRP A 472 -6.54 -23.20 -11.40
CA TRP A 472 -7.07 -22.40 -12.51
C TRP A 472 -7.94 -23.22 -13.44
N VAL A 473 -9.03 -22.63 -13.93
CA VAL A 473 -9.87 -23.16 -15.01
C VAL A 473 -9.60 -22.34 -16.26
N TYR A 474 -9.24 -23.02 -17.34
CA TYR A 474 -9.09 -22.42 -18.66
C TYR A 474 -10.25 -22.82 -19.55
N ARG A 475 -10.78 -21.87 -20.31
CA ARG A 475 -11.83 -22.12 -21.32
C ARG A 475 -11.40 -21.55 -22.66
N ASP A 476 -11.68 -22.30 -23.72
CA ASP A 476 -11.66 -21.78 -25.08
C ASP A 476 -13.01 -21.10 -25.39
N GLY A 477 -13.12 -20.42 -26.54
CA GLY A 477 -14.37 -19.78 -26.95
C GLY A 477 -15.55 -20.75 -27.21
N HIS A 478 -15.34 -22.07 -27.07
CA HIS A 478 -16.29 -23.14 -27.39
C HIS A 478 -16.43 -24.25 -26.31
N GLY A 479 -15.77 -24.16 -25.14
CA GLY A 479 -15.76 -25.23 -24.13
C GLY A 479 -14.60 -25.17 -23.12
N ARG A 480 -14.60 -26.10 -22.14
CA ARG A 480 -13.51 -26.25 -21.14
C ARG A 480 -12.33 -27.00 -21.76
N PHE A 481 -11.12 -26.50 -21.51
CA PHE A 481 -9.87 -27.18 -21.87
C PHE A 481 -9.17 -27.68 -20.60
N ASP A 482 -8.84 -28.98 -20.52
CA ASP A 482 -8.03 -29.52 -19.43
C ASP A 482 -6.55 -29.50 -19.83
N ILE A 483 -5.81 -28.51 -19.30
CA ILE A 483 -4.38 -28.29 -19.57
C ILE A 483 -3.50 -29.45 -19.07
N ARG A 484 -4.04 -30.40 -18.28
CA ARG A 484 -3.28 -31.60 -17.88
C ARG A 484 -2.74 -32.42 -19.05
N SER A 485 -3.31 -32.29 -20.25
CA SER A 485 -2.88 -33.01 -21.45
C SER A 485 -1.69 -32.37 -22.19
N SER A 486 -1.30 -31.12 -21.88
CA SER A 486 -0.33 -30.36 -22.69
C SER A 486 1.05 -30.15 -22.03
N ILE A 487 1.26 -30.65 -20.80
CA ILE A 487 2.52 -30.47 -20.06
C ILE A 487 3.59 -31.52 -20.43
N CYS A 488 3.32 -32.47 -21.33
CA CYS A 488 4.32 -33.46 -21.78
C CYS A 488 5.39 -32.94 -22.76
N PHE A 489 5.53 -31.62 -22.99
CA PHE A 489 6.51 -31.09 -23.96
C PHE A 489 7.77 -30.44 -23.35
N GLU A 490 7.91 -30.37 -22.02
CA GLU A 490 9.13 -29.82 -21.38
C GLU A 490 10.27 -30.85 -21.17
N ASP A 491 10.06 -32.16 -21.43
CA ASP A 491 11.07 -33.20 -21.19
C ASP A 491 11.89 -33.65 -22.43
N LYS A 492 11.80 -32.96 -23.58
CA LYS A 492 12.52 -33.36 -24.81
C LYS A 492 13.62 -32.42 -25.31
N VAL A 493 14.06 -31.44 -24.52
CA VAL A 493 15.15 -30.52 -24.91
C VAL A 493 16.44 -30.74 -24.10
N VAL A 494 16.54 -31.80 -23.29
CA VAL A 494 17.75 -32.12 -22.50
C VAL A 494 18.56 -33.30 -23.08
N GLU A 495 18.14 -33.91 -24.19
CA GLU A 495 18.94 -34.91 -24.92
C GLU A 495 19.30 -34.41 -26.33
N SER A 496 20.18 -33.42 -26.40
CA SER A 496 21.13 -33.19 -27.51
C SER A 496 21.94 -31.91 -27.27
N VAL A 497 22.92 -32.01 -26.37
CA VAL A 497 24.14 -31.20 -26.39
C VAL A 497 25.31 -32.15 -26.25
#